data_AF-A0A9D9EBI6-F1
#
_entry.id   AF-A0A9D9EBI6-F1
#
_cell.length_a   1.000
_cell.length_b   1.000
_cell.length_c   1.000
_cell.angle_alpha   90.00
_cell.angle_beta   90.00
_cell.angle_gamma   90.00
#
_symmetry.space_group_name_H-M   'P 1'
#
loop_
_entity.id
_entity.type
_entity.pdbx_description
1 polymer ?
#
loop_
_entity_poly.entity_id
_entity_poly.type
_entity_poly.pdbx_seq_one_letter_code
_entity_poly.pdbx_strand_id
1 'polypeptide(L)'
;MSPVLFAFLISLFAGLSTAIGGLLPFFPKASDKRVLCFSLGLSAGVMVYISFMELMGEAIDGLAGLYGDRRAGLMALGFFVMGMLVIALIDHLVPEEENPHEFGGGDDRKLGKMGILSALAIAVHNFPEGLASFMSALSDPVSGISIAIAIALHNIPEGITVAGPIYHSTGSRSKAFLFALGSGLAEPLGALVGFLFLRSIFTPLTFSLVYALVAGIMVYLAFDELLPTAENYGHHHLVIYAVIIGMVLMGLTLALT
;
A
#
# COMPACT_ATOMS: atom_id res chain seq x y z
N MET A 1 4.17 4.74 -30.83
CA MET A 1 4.48 5.18 -29.46
C MET A 1 5.86 4.64 -29.10
N SER A 2 6.74 5.40 -28.45
CA SER A 2 8.05 4.86 -28.04
C SER A 2 7.87 3.84 -26.90
N PRO A 3 8.71 2.79 -26.81
CA PRO A 3 8.62 1.80 -25.72
C PRO A 3 8.71 2.44 -24.33
N VAL A 4 9.55 3.48 -24.19
CA VAL A 4 9.69 4.25 -22.95
C VAL A 4 8.41 5.01 -22.60
N LEU A 5 7.76 5.66 -23.57
CA LEU A 5 6.50 6.35 -23.32
C LEU A 5 5.40 5.34 -22.98
N PHE A 6 5.36 4.19 -23.65
CA PHE A 6 4.42 3.12 -23.34
C PHE A 6 4.59 2.63 -21.90
N ALA A 7 5.80 2.23 -21.52
CA ALA A 7 6.10 1.75 -20.17
C ALA A 7 5.80 2.80 -19.08
N PHE A 8 6.07 4.08 -19.37
CA PHE A 8 5.71 5.16 -18.46
C PHE A 8 4.19 5.31 -18.30
N LEU A 9 3.43 5.20 -19.40
CA LEU A 9 1.96 5.25 -19.34
C LEU A 9 1.37 4.03 -18.62
N ILE A 10 2.01 2.88 -18.69
CA ILE A 10 1.66 1.67 -17.93
C ILE A 10 1.81 1.93 -16.43
N SER A 11 2.97 2.44 -15.99
CA SER A 11 3.18 2.80 -14.59
C SER A 11 2.29 3.96 -14.12
N LEU A 12 2.02 4.95 -14.98
CA LEU A 12 1.08 6.03 -14.67
C LEU A 12 -0.35 5.50 -14.52
N PHE A 13 -0.78 4.57 -15.37
CA PHE A 13 -2.09 3.95 -15.29
C PHE A 13 -2.25 3.20 -13.96
N ALA A 14 -1.26 2.40 -13.60
CA ALA A 14 -1.23 1.69 -12.34
C ALA A 14 -1.29 2.67 -11.15
N GLY A 15 -0.48 3.74 -11.13
CA GLY A 15 -0.47 4.71 -10.03
C GLY A 15 -1.75 5.54 -9.91
N LEU A 16 -2.42 5.84 -11.04
CA LEU A 16 -3.70 6.56 -11.02
C LEU A 16 -4.85 5.73 -10.43
N SER A 17 -4.74 4.41 -10.38
CA SER A 17 -5.78 3.57 -9.75
C SER A 17 -5.86 3.77 -8.24
N THR A 18 -4.76 4.15 -7.58
CA THR A 18 -4.76 4.61 -6.18
C THR A 18 -5.63 5.86 -6.00
N ALA A 19 -5.59 6.77 -6.97
CA ALA A 19 -6.48 7.93 -6.97
C ALA A 19 -7.96 7.55 -7.17
N ILE A 20 -8.26 6.47 -7.91
CA ILE A 20 -9.62 5.94 -8.04
C ILE A 20 -10.15 5.48 -6.68
N GLY A 21 -9.35 4.77 -5.88
CA GLY A 21 -9.69 4.46 -4.48
C GLY A 21 -9.95 5.73 -3.64
N GLY A 22 -9.15 6.76 -3.89
CA GLY A 22 -9.29 8.08 -3.28
C GLY A 22 -10.58 8.84 -3.59
N LEU A 23 -11.40 8.36 -4.53
CA LEU A 23 -12.72 8.95 -4.83
C LEU A 23 -13.81 8.50 -3.85
N LEU A 24 -13.56 7.50 -3.00
CA LEU A 24 -14.55 7.01 -2.03
C LEU A 24 -15.24 8.14 -1.24
N PRO A 25 -14.54 9.17 -0.71
CA PRO A 25 -15.16 10.29 0.02
C PRO A 25 -16.20 11.12 -0.75
N PHE A 26 -16.21 11.06 -2.09
CA PHE A 26 -17.21 11.74 -2.93
C PHE A 26 -18.56 10.98 -3.00
N PHE A 27 -18.52 9.71 -2.59
CA PHE A 27 -19.60 8.88 -2.06
C PHE A 27 -20.61 9.57 -1.11
N PRO A 28 -21.93 9.73 -1.38
CA PRO A 28 -22.86 10.21 -0.35
C PRO A 28 -22.89 9.34 0.92
N LYS A 29 -22.58 8.04 0.79
CA LYS A 29 -22.49 7.10 1.92
C LYS A 29 -21.10 7.06 2.57
N ALA A 30 -20.12 7.83 2.09
CA ALA A 30 -18.75 7.76 2.59
C ALA A 30 -18.57 8.29 4.02
N SER A 31 -19.54 9.07 4.52
CA SER A 31 -19.59 9.48 5.93
C SER A 31 -20.24 8.43 6.85
N ASP A 32 -20.74 7.31 6.31
CA ASP A 32 -21.26 6.22 7.11
C ASP A 32 -20.09 5.44 7.72
N LYS A 33 -20.07 5.35 9.06
CA LYS A 33 -19.07 4.60 9.81
C LYS A 33 -18.99 3.14 9.37
N ARG A 34 -20.08 2.53 8.88
CA ARG A 34 -20.07 1.17 8.31
C ARG A 34 -19.23 1.10 7.04
N VAL A 35 -19.30 2.12 6.18
CA VAL A 35 -18.47 2.19 4.97
C VAL A 35 -17.01 2.34 5.38
N LEU A 36 -16.71 3.20 6.37
CA LEU A 36 -15.35 3.30 6.91
C LEU A 36 -14.85 1.96 7.48
N CYS A 37 -15.61 1.30 8.35
CA CYS A 37 -15.24 0.00 8.95
C CYS A 37 -14.97 -1.05 7.88
N PHE A 38 -15.87 -1.15 6.90
CA PHE A 38 -15.72 -2.08 5.80
C PHE A 38 -14.49 -1.75 4.96
N SER A 39 -14.28 -0.48 4.63
CA SER A 39 -13.12 -0.02 3.87
C SER A 39 -11.79 -0.31 4.59
N LEU A 40 -11.67 0.02 5.87
CA LEU A 40 -10.45 -0.24 6.65
C LEU A 40 -10.19 -1.74 6.84
N GLY A 41 -11.23 -2.53 7.12
CA GLY A 41 -11.11 -3.98 7.22
C GLY A 41 -10.71 -4.62 5.88
N LEU A 42 -11.33 -4.18 4.78
CA LEU A 42 -10.98 -4.61 3.41
C LEU A 42 -9.51 -4.34 3.13
N SER A 43 -9.05 -3.11 3.39
CA SER A 43 -7.66 -2.70 3.24
C SER A 43 -6.69 -3.51 4.08
N ALA A 44 -7.00 -3.77 5.36
CA ALA A 44 -6.17 -4.60 6.22
C ALA A 44 -6.03 -6.03 5.67
N GLY A 45 -7.12 -6.61 5.18
CA GLY A 45 -7.11 -7.92 4.53
C GLY A 45 -6.26 -7.95 3.26
N VAL A 46 -6.39 -6.94 2.39
CA VAL A 46 -5.57 -6.81 1.17
C VAL A 46 -4.09 -6.67 1.54
N MET A 47 -3.73 -5.74 2.44
CA MET A 47 -2.34 -5.49 2.84
C MET A 47 -1.67 -6.74 3.43
N VAL A 48 -2.36 -7.46 4.32
CA VAL A 48 -1.83 -8.70 4.90
C VAL A 48 -1.64 -9.76 3.81
N TYR A 49 -2.61 -9.91 2.91
CA TYR A 49 -2.54 -10.94 1.87
C TYR A 49 -1.40 -10.68 0.87
N ILE A 50 -1.31 -9.45 0.32
CA ILE A 50 -0.24 -9.04 -0.61
C ILE A 50 1.13 -9.22 0.05
N SER A 51 1.27 -8.78 1.30
CA SER A 51 2.54 -8.87 2.02
C SER A 51 3.08 -10.30 2.07
N PHE A 52 2.23 -11.29 2.37
CA PHE A 52 2.68 -12.67 2.48
C PHE A 52 2.70 -13.44 1.16
N MET A 53 1.72 -13.24 0.29
CA MET A 53 1.52 -14.05 -0.90
C MET A 53 2.31 -13.53 -2.11
N GLU A 54 2.58 -12.23 -2.16
CA GLU A 54 3.27 -11.59 -3.29
C GLU A 54 4.63 -11.06 -2.84
N LEU A 55 4.68 -10.07 -1.94
CA LEU A 55 5.93 -9.38 -1.61
C LEU A 55 6.96 -10.29 -0.95
N MET A 56 6.55 -11.11 0.02
CA MET A 56 7.43 -12.10 0.62
C MET A 56 7.82 -13.21 -0.36
N GLY A 57 6.92 -13.58 -1.29
CA GLY A 57 7.20 -14.54 -2.35
C GLY A 57 8.31 -14.03 -3.29
N GLU A 58 8.11 -12.85 -3.88
CA GLU A 58 9.06 -12.16 -4.75
C GLU A 58 10.41 -11.89 -4.06
N ALA A 59 10.37 -11.53 -2.77
CA ALA A 59 11.58 -11.36 -1.97
C ALA A 59 12.35 -12.67 -1.82
N ILE A 60 11.67 -13.76 -1.49
CA ILE A 60 12.30 -15.07 -1.29
C ILE A 60 12.84 -15.59 -2.64
N ASP A 61 12.06 -15.54 -3.70
CA ASP A 61 12.44 -16.05 -5.02
C ASP A 61 13.64 -15.30 -5.60
N GLY A 62 13.61 -13.96 -5.53
CA GLY A 62 14.74 -13.14 -5.99
C GLY A 62 16.01 -13.35 -5.16
N LEU A 63 15.90 -13.55 -3.84
CA LEU A 63 17.05 -13.89 -2.99
C LEU A 63 17.53 -15.33 -3.18
N ALA A 64 16.63 -16.27 -3.48
CA ALA A 64 16.94 -17.68 -3.70
C ALA A 64 17.82 -17.85 -4.94
N GLY A 65 17.51 -17.10 -6.00
CA GLY A 65 18.34 -17.04 -7.21
C GLY A 65 19.78 -16.53 -6.96
N LEU A 66 20.03 -15.83 -5.85
CA LEU A 66 21.33 -15.23 -5.52
C LEU A 66 22.10 -16.00 -4.42
N TYR A 67 21.41 -16.52 -3.41
CA TYR A 67 22.02 -17.06 -2.18
C TYR A 67 21.54 -18.47 -1.81
N GLY A 68 20.60 -19.04 -2.56
CA GLY A 68 19.96 -20.33 -2.31
C GLY A 68 18.83 -20.26 -1.27
N ASP A 69 17.88 -21.20 -1.40
CA ASP A 69 16.55 -21.16 -0.75
C ASP A 69 16.59 -20.90 0.76
N ARG A 70 17.46 -21.62 1.50
CA ARG A 70 17.51 -21.50 2.96
C ARG A 70 18.00 -20.12 3.40
N ARG A 71 19.00 -19.55 2.71
CA ARG A 71 19.54 -18.23 3.06
C ARG A 71 18.57 -17.13 2.64
N ALA A 72 17.92 -17.30 1.50
CA ALA A 72 16.89 -16.41 1.01
C ALA A 72 15.75 -16.24 2.01
N GLY A 73 15.19 -17.36 2.50
CA GLY A 73 14.12 -17.33 3.50
C GLY A 73 14.53 -16.60 4.79
N LEU A 74 15.75 -16.82 5.29
CA LEU A 74 16.26 -16.14 6.49
C LEU A 74 16.50 -14.65 6.27
N MET A 75 17.03 -14.27 5.11
CA MET A 75 17.27 -12.87 4.74
C MET A 75 15.95 -12.11 4.57
N ALA A 76 14.99 -12.69 3.85
CA ALA A 76 13.66 -12.13 3.67
C ALA A 76 12.96 -11.95 5.03
N LEU A 77 12.98 -12.98 5.89
CA LEU A 77 12.42 -12.86 7.24
C LEU A 77 13.10 -11.76 8.07
N GLY A 78 14.44 -11.65 7.98
CA GLY A 78 15.19 -10.61 8.68
C GLY A 78 14.78 -9.20 8.25
N PHE A 79 14.63 -8.96 6.94
CA PHE A 79 14.19 -7.66 6.41
C PHE A 79 12.71 -7.38 6.70
N PHE A 80 11.85 -8.41 6.66
CA PHE A 80 10.46 -8.30 7.09
C PHE A 80 10.34 -7.84 8.54
N VAL A 81 11.04 -8.51 9.46
CA VAL A 81 11.04 -8.10 10.88
C VAL A 81 11.66 -6.72 11.04
N MET A 82 12.72 -6.39 10.31
CA MET A 82 13.28 -5.04 10.32
C MET A 82 12.28 -3.99 9.86
N GLY A 83 11.44 -4.29 8.86
CA GLY A 83 10.37 -3.42 8.39
C GLY A 83 9.37 -3.11 9.50
N MET A 84 8.89 -4.15 10.20
CA MET A 84 8.03 -4.00 11.37
C MET A 84 8.67 -3.15 12.46
N LEU A 85 9.94 -3.40 12.78
CA LEU A 85 10.65 -2.65 13.82
C LEU A 85 10.87 -1.19 13.45
N VAL A 86 11.15 -0.90 12.18
CA VAL A 86 11.32 0.47 11.69
C VAL A 86 10.02 1.25 11.85
N ILE A 87 8.88 0.71 11.40
CA ILE A 87 7.61 1.43 11.53
C ILE A 87 7.14 1.51 12.97
N ALA A 88 7.32 0.47 13.79
CA ALA A 88 7.04 0.51 15.22
C ALA A 88 7.88 1.58 15.94
N LEU A 89 9.15 1.72 15.55
CA LEU A 89 10.02 2.77 16.09
C LEU A 89 9.54 4.16 15.65
N ILE A 90 9.15 4.33 14.39
CA ILE A 90 8.61 5.60 13.90
C ILE A 90 7.35 5.96 14.67
N ASP A 91 6.42 5.02 14.82
CA ASP A 91 5.17 5.23 15.56
C ASP A 91 5.43 5.63 17.02
N HIS A 92 6.35 4.92 17.70
CA HIS A 92 6.74 5.25 19.07
C HIS A 92 7.44 6.62 19.20
N LEU A 93 8.22 7.03 18.20
CA LEU A 93 8.96 8.30 18.23
C LEU A 93 8.10 9.51 17.83
N VAL A 94 6.97 9.32 17.16
CA VAL A 94 6.05 10.40 16.77
C VAL A 94 5.04 10.63 17.91
N PRO A 95 5.17 11.70 18.72
CA PRO A 95 4.37 11.85 19.93
C PRO A 95 2.87 11.88 19.65
N GLU A 96 2.08 11.10 20.40
CA GLU A 96 0.66 11.37 20.57
C GLU A 96 0.50 12.68 21.34
N GLU A 97 0.32 13.81 20.65
CA GLU A 97 -0.06 15.04 21.33
C GLU A 97 -1.48 14.90 21.90
N GLU A 98 -1.58 14.46 23.16
CA GLU A 98 -2.76 14.63 24.01
C GLU A 98 -2.86 16.12 24.40
N ASN A 99 -3.76 16.86 23.74
CA ASN A 99 -4.10 18.21 24.17
C ASN A 99 -5.34 18.11 25.09
N PRO A 100 -5.26 18.41 26.40
CA PRO A 100 -6.32 18.11 27.38
C PRO A 100 -7.60 18.94 27.26
N HIS A 101 -7.76 19.73 26.19
CA HIS A 101 -8.80 20.74 26.06
C HIS A 101 -9.54 20.69 24.72
N GLU A 102 -10.02 19.52 24.30
CA GLU A 102 -11.13 19.45 23.33
C GLU A 102 -12.10 18.32 23.70
N PHE A 103 -13.25 18.70 24.26
CA PHE A 103 -14.41 17.83 24.43
C PHE A 103 -14.97 17.49 23.03
N GLY A 104 -14.37 16.49 22.37
CA GLY A 104 -14.90 15.92 21.12
C GLY A 104 -13.91 15.38 20.07
N GLY A 105 -12.57 15.48 20.25
CA GLY A 105 -11.63 15.40 19.10
C GLY A 105 -10.52 14.33 19.11
N GLY A 106 -10.55 13.32 19.99
CA GLY A 106 -9.45 12.33 20.09
C GLY A 106 -9.35 11.37 18.90
N ASP A 107 -10.49 10.95 18.36
CA ASP A 107 -10.59 9.94 17.30
C ASP A 107 -10.17 10.52 15.93
N ASP A 108 -10.59 11.76 15.63
CA ASP A 108 -10.30 12.45 14.38
C ASP A 108 -8.79 12.72 14.20
N ARG A 109 -8.05 13.00 15.28
CA ARG A 109 -6.60 13.25 15.20
C ARG A 109 -5.82 11.95 14.93
N LYS A 110 -6.21 10.84 15.56
CA LYS A 110 -5.63 9.52 15.30
C LYS A 110 -5.88 9.08 13.86
N LEU A 111 -7.11 9.26 13.37
CA LEU A 111 -7.46 9.03 11.96
C LEU A 111 -6.64 9.89 10.99
N GLY A 112 -6.41 11.16 11.31
CA GLY A 112 -5.62 12.06 10.46
C GLY A 112 -4.16 11.64 10.36
N LYS A 113 -3.55 11.25 11.49
CA LYS A 113 -2.20 10.70 11.52
C LYS A 113 -2.10 9.41 10.71
N MET A 114 -2.99 8.46 10.97
CA MET A 114 -3.10 7.19 10.25
C MET A 114 -3.21 7.40 8.75
N GLY A 115 -4.05 8.35 8.31
CA GLY A 115 -4.19 8.68 6.89
C GLY A 115 -2.88 9.19 6.25
N ILE A 116 -2.12 10.02 6.97
CA ILE A 116 -0.82 10.53 6.51
C ILE A 116 0.24 9.43 6.51
N LEU A 117 0.32 8.62 7.57
CA LEU A 117 1.26 7.49 7.67
C LEU A 117 0.97 6.43 6.60
N SER A 118 -0.30 6.11 6.38
CA SER A 118 -0.75 5.25 5.29
C SER A 118 -0.35 5.82 3.93
N ALA A 119 -0.56 7.13 3.70
CA ALA A 119 -0.16 7.77 2.44
C ALA A 119 1.36 7.69 2.20
N LEU A 120 2.16 7.86 3.23
CA LEU A 120 3.62 7.76 3.15
C LEU A 120 4.07 6.32 2.91
N ALA A 121 3.53 5.36 3.65
CA ALA A 121 3.86 3.94 3.51
C ALA A 121 3.50 3.42 2.12
N ILE A 122 2.31 3.76 1.63
CA ILE A 122 1.86 3.43 0.27
C ILE A 122 2.77 4.13 -0.76
N ALA A 123 3.11 5.41 -0.60
CA ALA A 123 4.04 6.06 -1.53
C ALA A 123 5.41 5.35 -1.59
N VAL A 124 5.93 4.86 -0.47
CA VAL A 124 7.19 4.11 -0.41
C VAL A 124 7.06 2.73 -1.07
N HIS A 125 5.89 2.10 -1.00
CA HIS A 125 5.59 0.82 -1.64
C HIS A 125 5.39 0.94 -3.16
N ASN A 126 4.59 1.92 -3.59
CA ASN A 126 4.26 2.21 -4.98
C ASN A 126 5.51 2.63 -5.77
N PHE A 127 6.53 3.20 -5.13
CA PHE A 127 7.75 3.60 -5.83
C PHE A 127 8.51 2.41 -6.47
N PRO A 128 8.90 1.33 -5.74
CA PRO A 128 9.42 0.11 -6.34
C PRO A 128 8.50 -0.53 -7.37
N GLU A 129 7.18 -0.57 -7.13
CA GLU A 129 6.21 -1.16 -8.06
C GLU A 129 6.15 -0.41 -9.40
N GLY A 130 6.20 0.92 -9.35
CA GLY A 130 6.25 1.76 -10.54
C GLY A 130 7.49 1.51 -11.38
N LEU A 131 8.62 1.29 -10.74
CA LEU A 131 9.84 0.89 -11.43
C LEU A 131 9.74 -0.53 -12.02
N ALA A 132 9.22 -1.49 -11.27
CA ALA A 132 9.09 -2.89 -11.71
C ALA A 132 8.13 -3.01 -12.90
N SER A 133 6.95 -2.39 -12.83
CA SER A 133 5.97 -2.36 -13.93
C SER A 133 6.52 -1.68 -15.17
N PHE A 134 7.24 -0.57 -15.00
CA PHE A 134 7.92 0.12 -16.10
C PHE A 134 8.99 -0.76 -16.76
N MET A 135 9.84 -1.43 -15.97
CA MET A 135 10.86 -2.33 -16.49
C MET A 135 10.26 -3.53 -17.21
N SER A 136 9.19 -4.13 -16.65
CA SER A 136 8.48 -5.22 -17.30
C SER A 136 7.88 -4.80 -18.64
N ALA A 137 7.22 -3.64 -18.70
CA ALA A 137 6.64 -3.11 -19.94
C ALA A 137 7.69 -2.74 -21.00
N LEU A 138 8.92 -2.38 -20.59
CA LEU A 138 10.04 -2.20 -21.51
C LEU A 138 10.57 -3.53 -22.08
N SER A 139 10.55 -4.59 -21.27
CA SER A 139 11.04 -5.92 -21.65
C SER A 139 10.05 -6.67 -22.53
N ASP A 140 8.78 -6.72 -22.12
CA ASP A 140 7.69 -7.34 -22.86
C ASP A 140 6.39 -6.55 -22.64
N PRO A 141 5.84 -5.89 -23.69
CA PRO A 141 4.61 -5.11 -23.57
C PRO A 141 3.40 -5.91 -23.08
N VAL A 142 3.32 -7.20 -23.40
CA VAL A 142 2.18 -8.05 -22.97
C VAL A 142 2.25 -8.29 -21.47
N SER A 143 3.40 -8.73 -20.96
CA SER A 143 3.64 -8.87 -19.51
C SER A 143 3.44 -7.54 -18.78
N GLY A 144 3.90 -6.42 -19.34
CA GLY A 144 3.70 -5.10 -18.75
C GLY A 144 2.23 -4.71 -18.58
N ILE A 145 1.37 -5.05 -19.54
CA ILE A 145 -0.08 -4.82 -19.44
C ILE A 145 -0.68 -5.69 -18.33
N SER A 146 -0.35 -6.98 -18.30
CA SER A 146 -0.85 -7.91 -17.27
C SER A 146 -0.49 -7.45 -15.86
N ILE A 147 0.79 -7.10 -15.64
CA ILE A 147 1.28 -6.61 -14.34
C ILE A 147 0.60 -5.31 -13.94
N ALA A 148 0.42 -4.36 -14.86
CA ALA A 148 -0.24 -3.11 -14.51
C ALA A 148 -1.73 -3.27 -14.21
N ILE A 149 -2.40 -4.28 -14.78
CA ILE A 149 -3.77 -4.62 -14.37
C ILE A 149 -3.78 -5.19 -12.95
N ALA A 150 -2.84 -6.08 -12.62
CA ALA A 150 -2.69 -6.63 -11.27
C ALA A 150 -2.48 -5.49 -10.26
N ILE A 151 -1.49 -4.63 -10.52
CA ILE A 151 -1.17 -3.47 -9.68
C ILE A 151 -2.37 -2.53 -9.54
N ALA A 152 -3.05 -2.23 -10.65
CA ALA A 152 -4.19 -1.34 -10.62
C ALA A 152 -5.35 -1.86 -9.74
N LEU A 153 -5.53 -3.18 -9.66
CA LEU A 153 -6.59 -3.78 -8.86
C LEU A 153 -6.29 -3.71 -7.36
N HIS A 154 -5.02 -3.83 -6.94
CA HIS A 154 -4.67 -3.70 -5.51
C HIS A 154 -4.54 -2.26 -5.03
N ASN A 155 -4.14 -1.35 -5.92
CA ASN A 155 -4.00 0.07 -5.63
C ASN A 155 -5.34 0.75 -5.29
N ILE A 156 -6.46 0.26 -5.80
CA ILE A 156 -7.78 0.82 -5.45
C ILE A 156 -8.05 0.69 -3.94
N PRO A 157 -7.94 -0.51 -3.32
CA PRO A 157 -7.95 -0.66 -1.85
C PRO A 157 -6.96 0.26 -1.12
N GLU A 158 -5.74 0.44 -1.63
CA GLU A 158 -4.76 1.33 -1.01
C GLU A 158 -5.22 2.79 -1.00
N GLY A 159 -5.77 3.27 -2.11
CA GLY A 159 -6.36 4.60 -2.20
C GLY A 159 -7.47 4.83 -1.19
N ILE A 160 -8.30 3.80 -0.94
CA ILE A 160 -9.35 3.82 0.09
C ILE A 160 -8.73 3.92 1.50
N THR A 161 -7.65 3.19 1.74
CA THR A 161 -6.88 3.21 3.01
C THR A 161 -6.39 4.60 3.36
N VAL A 162 -5.90 5.35 2.36
CA VAL A 162 -5.43 6.72 2.55
C VAL A 162 -6.61 7.70 2.71
N ALA A 163 -7.57 7.62 1.80
CA ALA A 163 -8.62 8.64 1.72
C ALA A 163 -9.67 8.52 2.84
N GLY A 164 -9.96 7.32 3.32
CA GLY A 164 -10.97 7.08 4.36
C GLY A 164 -10.67 7.81 5.68
N PRO A 165 -9.50 7.58 6.31
CA PRO A 165 -9.09 8.25 7.54
C PRO A 165 -8.90 9.76 7.35
N ILE A 166 -8.34 10.21 6.23
CA ILE A 166 -8.16 11.65 5.95
C ILE A 166 -9.52 12.35 5.81
N TYR A 167 -10.49 11.73 5.16
CA TYR A 167 -11.82 12.31 5.04
C TYR A 167 -12.54 12.38 6.39
N HIS A 168 -12.49 11.30 7.18
CA HIS A 168 -13.15 11.29 8.49
C HIS A 168 -12.50 12.23 9.50
N SER A 169 -11.18 12.42 9.42
CA SER A 169 -10.46 13.36 10.28
C SER A 169 -10.58 14.83 9.86
N THR A 170 -10.64 15.12 8.55
CA THR A 170 -10.58 16.52 8.05
C THR A 170 -11.89 17.04 7.48
N GLY A 171 -12.86 16.16 7.22
CA GLY A 171 -14.09 16.46 6.47
C GLY A 171 -13.86 16.84 5.00
N SER A 172 -12.61 16.90 4.52
CA SER A 172 -12.28 17.42 3.20
C SER A 172 -12.07 16.30 2.18
N ARG A 173 -13.04 16.15 1.28
CA ARG A 173 -12.97 15.20 0.15
C ARG A 173 -11.76 15.46 -0.75
N SER A 174 -11.47 16.73 -1.01
CA SER A 174 -10.33 17.13 -1.84
C SER A 174 -9.00 16.79 -1.18
N LYS A 175 -8.85 16.98 0.14
CA LYS A 175 -7.62 16.56 0.84
C LYS A 175 -7.46 15.05 0.76
N ALA A 176 -8.50 14.29 1.09
CA ALA A 176 -8.46 12.82 1.04
C ALA A 176 -8.04 12.30 -0.35
N PHE A 177 -8.62 12.85 -1.41
CA PHE A 177 -8.23 12.52 -2.78
C PHE A 177 -6.81 12.95 -3.13
N LEU A 178 -6.38 14.15 -2.74
CA LEU A 178 -5.02 14.64 -3.04
C LEU A 178 -3.94 13.79 -2.37
N PHE A 179 -4.18 13.29 -1.16
CA PHE A 179 -3.24 12.39 -0.50
C PHE A 179 -3.18 11.02 -1.19
N ALA A 180 -4.33 10.43 -1.56
CA ALA A 180 -4.37 9.17 -2.30
C ALA A 180 -3.77 9.30 -3.71
N LEU A 181 -4.03 10.41 -4.40
CA LEU A 181 -3.38 10.73 -5.68
C LEU A 181 -1.88 10.92 -5.49
N GLY A 182 -1.47 11.65 -4.46
CA GLY A 182 -0.06 11.89 -4.14
C GLY A 182 0.72 10.60 -3.88
N SER A 183 0.14 9.66 -3.13
CA SER A 183 0.74 8.34 -2.91
C SER A 183 0.79 7.51 -4.19
N GLY A 184 -0.27 7.51 -5.00
CA GLY A 184 -0.29 6.81 -6.29
C GLY A 184 0.68 7.38 -7.34
N LEU A 185 0.94 8.69 -7.31
CA LEU A 185 1.95 9.31 -8.18
C LEU A 185 3.39 8.86 -7.86
N ALA A 186 3.62 8.14 -6.75
CA ALA A 186 4.91 7.53 -6.47
C ALA A 186 5.31 6.46 -7.50
N GLU A 187 4.35 5.79 -8.14
CA GLU A 187 4.63 4.81 -9.21
C GLU A 187 5.26 5.45 -10.46
N PRO A 188 4.59 6.39 -11.16
CA PRO A 188 5.19 7.03 -12.33
C PRO A 188 6.46 7.81 -11.96
N LEU A 189 6.57 8.30 -10.72
CA LEU A 189 7.81 8.88 -10.21
C LEU A 189 8.92 7.82 -10.08
N GLY A 190 8.60 6.64 -9.54
CA GLY A 190 9.50 5.49 -9.45
C GLY A 190 9.98 5.00 -10.81
N ALA A 191 9.08 4.91 -11.79
CA ALA A 191 9.41 4.63 -13.18
C ALA A 191 10.39 5.64 -13.76
N LEU A 192 10.10 6.94 -13.60
CA LEU A 192 10.93 8.02 -14.16
C LEU A 192 12.32 8.08 -13.48
N VAL A 193 12.35 8.11 -12.15
CA VAL A 193 13.59 8.23 -11.37
C VAL A 193 14.41 6.94 -11.52
N GLY A 194 13.77 5.78 -11.51
CA GLY A 194 14.43 4.51 -11.71
C GLY A 194 15.04 4.35 -13.09
N PHE A 195 14.35 4.80 -14.15
CA PHE A 195 14.89 4.82 -15.50
C PHE A 195 16.11 5.73 -15.64
N LEU A 196 16.07 6.93 -15.04
CA LEU A 196 17.11 7.95 -15.23
C LEU A 196 18.33 7.77 -14.31
N PHE A 197 18.14 7.35 -13.06
CA PHE A 197 19.17 7.47 -12.03
C PHE A 197 19.41 6.21 -11.21
N LEU A 198 18.38 5.39 -10.98
CA LEU A 198 18.46 4.32 -9.98
C LEU A 198 18.59 2.91 -10.58
N ARG A 199 18.75 2.78 -11.90
CA ARG A 199 19.00 1.48 -12.56
C ARG A 199 20.19 0.71 -11.98
N SER A 200 21.22 1.41 -11.47
CA SER A 200 22.38 0.78 -10.83
C SER A 200 22.12 0.33 -9.39
N ILE A 201 21.13 0.92 -8.70
CA ILE A 201 20.82 0.66 -7.30
C ILE A 201 19.73 -0.42 -7.19
N PHE A 202 18.72 -0.38 -8.05
CA PHE A 202 17.65 -1.36 -8.12
C PHE A 202 18.08 -2.62 -8.88
N THR A 203 18.95 -3.38 -8.22
CA THR A 203 19.35 -4.74 -8.62
C THR A 203 18.32 -5.76 -8.11
N PRO A 204 18.32 -7.02 -8.60
CA PRO A 204 17.45 -8.06 -8.05
C PRO A 204 17.57 -8.20 -6.53
N LEU A 205 18.79 -8.09 -5.99
CA LEU A 205 19.03 -8.06 -4.55
C LEU A 205 18.24 -6.92 -3.88
N THR A 206 18.39 -5.69 -4.36
CA THR A 206 17.77 -4.52 -3.75
C THR A 206 16.25 -4.59 -3.81
N PHE A 207 15.67 -5.06 -4.93
CA PHE A 207 14.23 -5.28 -5.03
C PHE A 207 13.75 -6.28 -3.98
N SER A 208 14.40 -7.44 -3.87
CA SER A 208 13.98 -8.46 -2.91
C SER A 208 14.10 -8.00 -1.45
N LEU A 209 15.15 -7.25 -1.11
CA LEU A 209 15.31 -6.69 0.23
C LEU A 209 14.24 -5.62 0.54
N VAL A 210 13.91 -4.77 -0.44
CA VAL A 210 12.88 -3.74 -0.30
C VAL A 210 11.49 -4.39 -0.18
N TYR A 211 11.17 -5.40 -0.99
CA TYR A 211 9.89 -6.11 -0.89
C TYR A 211 9.70 -6.77 0.47
N ALA A 212 10.71 -7.46 1.00
CA ALA A 212 10.64 -8.02 2.35
C ALA A 212 10.44 -6.92 3.41
N LEU A 213 11.18 -5.81 3.33
CA LEU A 213 11.04 -4.68 4.26
C LEU A 213 9.64 -4.08 4.23
N VAL A 214 9.11 -3.80 3.04
CA VAL A 214 7.80 -3.17 2.85
C VAL A 214 6.68 -4.10 3.29
N ALA A 215 6.78 -5.41 3.02
CA ALA A 215 5.84 -6.41 3.54
C ALA A 215 5.74 -6.36 5.07
N GLY A 216 6.88 -6.19 5.75
CA GLY A 216 6.92 -6.02 7.20
C GLY A 216 6.17 -4.76 7.68
N ILE A 217 6.39 -3.63 6.99
CA ILE A 217 5.73 -2.36 7.28
C ILE A 217 4.20 -2.49 7.09
N MET A 218 3.76 -3.05 5.96
CA MET A 218 2.33 -3.18 5.63
C MET A 218 1.59 -4.11 6.61
N VAL A 219 2.21 -5.22 7.02
CA VAL A 219 1.61 -6.11 8.04
C VAL A 219 1.49 -5.40 9.38
N TYR A 220 2.51 -4.62 9.80
CA TYR A 220 2.42 -3.84 11.03
C TYR A 220 1.27 -2.81 10.95
N LEU A 221 1.21 -2.02 9.89
CA LEU A 221 0.13 -1.02 9.70
C LEU A 221 -1.26 -1.66 9.68
N ALA A 222 -1.38 -2.83 9.05
CA ALA A 222 -2.65 -3.56 9.02
C ALA A 222 -3.12 -3.96 10.43
N PHE A 223 -2.21 -4.41 11.29
CA PHE A 223 -2.55 -4.89 12.63
C PHE A 223 -2.58 -3.81 13.71
N ASP A 224 -1.72 -2.81 13.63
CA ASP A 224 -1.57 -1.78 14.67
C ASP A 224 -2.47 -0.57 14.39
N GLU A 225 -2.67 -0.23 13.11
CA GLU A 225 -3.46 0.95 12.73
C GLU A 225 -4.84 0.57 12.16
N LEU A 226 -4.87 -0.19 11.06
CA LEU A 226 -6.11 -0.40 10.29
C LEU A 226 -7.16 -1.21 11.03
N LEU A 227 -6.77 -2.40 11.51
CA LEU A 227 -7.69 -3.31 12.17
C LEU A 227 -8.25 -2.73 13.48
N PRO A 228 -7.43 -2.16 14.40
CA PRO A 228 -7.93 -1.57 15.63
C PRO A 228 -8.83 -0.36 15.38
N THR A 229 -8.45 0.50 14.42
CA THR A 229 -9.28 1.66 14.03
C THR A 229 -10.64 1.22 13.47
N ALA A 230 -10.66 0.18 12.64
CA ALA A 230 -11.92 -0.36 12.10
C ALA A 230 -12.82 -0.92 13.21
N GLU A 231 -12.24 -1.55 14.23
CA GLU A 231 -12.98 -2.13 15.36
C GLU A 231 -13.53 -1.09 16.33
N ASN A 232 -12.83 0.02 16.54
CA ASN A 232 -13.24 1.11 17.44
C ASN A 232 -14.62 1.71 17.10
N TYR A 233 -15.10 1.55 15.87
CA TYR A 233 -16.42 2.01 15.42
C TYR A 233 -17.57 1.03 15.68
N GLY A 234 -17.33 -0.08 16.40
CA GLY A 234 -18.38 -0.94 16.95
C GLY A 234 -18.97 -1.96 15.96
N HIS A 235 -18.30 -2.21 14.84
CA HIS A 235 -18.76 -3.13 13.79
C HIS A 235 -17.84 -4.34 13.59
N HIS A 236 -17.36 -4.96 14.67
CA HIS A 236 -16.39 -6.07 14.65
C HIS A 236 -16.65 -7.14 13.57
N HIS A 237 -17.84 -7.75 13.52
CA HIS A 237 -18.13 -8.78 12.50
C HIS A 237 -18.05 -8.25 11.06
N LEU A 238 -18.48 -7.02 10.81
CA LEU A 238 -18.36 -6.38 9.50
C LEU A 238 -16.89 -6.19 9.11
N VAL A 239 -16.06 -5.78 10.07
CA VAL A 239 -14.61 -5.62 9.86
C VAL A 239 -13.98 -6.95 9.50
N ILE A 240 -14.26 -8.02 10.25
CA ILE A 240 -13.71 -9.35 9.96
C ILE A 240 -14.19 -9.88 8.60
N TYR A 241 -15.46 -9.68 8.25
CA TYR A 241 -15.94 -10.05 6.90
C TYR A 241 -15.24 -9.24 5.82
N ALA A 242 -15.00 -7.95 6.04
CA ALA A 242 -14.27 -7.12 5.10
C ALA A 242 -12.81 -7.58 4.94
N VAL A 243 -12.12 -7.94 6.03
CA VAL A 243 -10.77 -8.54 6.00
C VAL A 243 -10.77 -9.79 5.12
N ILE A 244 -11.69 -10.73 5.38
CA ILE A 244 -11.79 -11.97 4.60
C ILE A 244 -12.07 -11.67 3.12
N ILE A 245 -12.99 -10.75 2.83
CA ILE A 245 -13.30 -10.33 1.46
C ILE A 245 -12.05 -9.72 0.80
N GLY A 246 -11.28 -8.90 1.52
CA GLY A 246 -10.05 -8.29 1.01
C GLY A 246 -9.01 -9.35 0.64
N MET A 247 -8.81 -10.33 1.53
CA MET A 247 -7.90 -11.46 1.28
C MET A 247 -8.36 -12.30 0.08
N VAL A 248 -9.67 -12.59 -0.04
CA VAL A 248 -10.21 -13.36 -1.17
C VAL A 248 -10.09 -12.60 -2.48
N LEU A 249 -10.44 -11.31 -2.49
CA LEU A 249 -10.32 -10.48 -3.68
C LEU A 249 -8.88 -10.44 -4.17
N MET A 250 -7.93 -10.20 -3.26
CA MET A 250 -6.53 -10.20 -3.64
C MET A 250 -6.04 -11.57 -4.08
N GLY A 251 -6.40 -12.64 -3.38
CA GLY A 251 -6.06 -14.00 -3.78
C GLY A 251 -6.58 -14.38 -5.16
N LEU A 252 -7.78 -13.93 -5.51
CA LEU A 252 -8.31 -14.12 -6.86
C LEU A 252 -7.55 -13.27 -7.88
N THR A 253 -7.21 -12.02 -7.57
CA THR A 253 -6.39 -11.18 -8.47
C THR A 253 -5.05 -11.84 -8.76
N LEU A 254 -4.31 -12.26 -7.72
CA LEU A 254 -3.01 -12.92 -7.87
C LEU A 254 -3.11 -14.27 -8.59
N ALA A 255 -4.20 -15.01 -8.44
CA ALA A 255 -4.39 -16.28 -9.13
C ALA A 255 -4.75 -16.11 -10.63
N LEU A 256 -5.25 -14.94 -11.03
CA LEU A 256 -5.71 -14.65 -12.39
C LEU A 256 -4.72 -13.82 -13.21
N THR A 257 -3.65 -13.33 -12.59
CA THR A 257 -2.60 -12.51 -13.20
C THR A 257 -1.27 -13.27 -13.23
#